data_AF-D4HXM6-F1
#
_entry.id   AF-D4HXM6-F1
#
_cell.length_a   1.000
_cell.length_b   1.000
_cell.length_c   1.000
_cell.angle_alpha   90.00
_cell.angle_beta   90.00
_cell.angle_gamma   90.00
#
_symmetry.space_group_name_H-M   'P 1'
#
loop_
_entity.id
_entity.type
_entity.pdbx_description
1 polymer ?
#
loop_
_entity_poly.entity_id
_entity_poly.type
_entity_poly.pdbx_seq_one_letter_code
_entity_poly.pdbx_strand_id
1 'polypeptide(L)' 'MAEGHLASGRVLEQNDFALAGTLRDNYLLCGQWVNDWPFGRIIPAD' A
#
# COMPACT_ATOMS: atom_id res chain seq x y z
N MET A 1 6.65 10.93 -7.65
CA MET A 1 6.75 10.19 -6.38
C MET A 1 6.02 8.88 -6.59
N ALA A 2 6.77 7.79 -6.69
CA ALA A 2 6.24 6.44 -6.90
C ALA A 2 6.23 5.74 -5.54
N GLU A 3 5.39 6.20 -4.61
CA GLU A 3 5.08 5.46 -3.40
C GLU A 3 3.66 4.92 -3.58
N GLY A 4 3.52 3.60 -3.63
CA GLY A 4 2.26 2.85 -3.61
C GLY A 4 1.14 3.41 -4.50
N HIS A 5 1.35 3.49 -5.81
CA HIS A 5 0.37 3.79 -6.87
C HIS A 5 -0.92 4.52 -6.38
N LEU A 6 -0.87 5.84 -6.24
CA LEU A 6 -1.91 6.70 -5.64
C LEU A 6 -3.36 6.37 -6.02
N ALA A 7 -3.60 5.97 -7.27
CA ALA A 7 -4.94 5.58 -7.73
C ALA A 7 -5.44 4.31 -7.03
N SER A 8 -4.58 3.32 -6.84
CA SER A 8 -4.93 2.10 -6.10
C SER A 8 -5.11 2.37 -4.61
N GLY A 9 -4.31 3.26 -4.03
CA GLY A 9 -4.48 3.69 -2.63
C GLY A 9 -5.88 4.25 -2.38
N ARG A 10 -6.35 5.19 -3.22
CA ARG A 10 -7.70 5.76 -3.12
C ARG A 10 -8.82 4.72 -3.24
N VAL A 11 -8.65 3.72 -4.11
CA VAL A 11 -9.63 2.63 -4.26
C VAL A 11 -9.67 1.77 -3.00
N LEU A 12 -8.53 1.45 -2.40
CA LEU A 12 -8.46 0.67 -1.17
C LEU A 12 -9.10 1.42 0.01
N GLU A 13 -8.81 2.71 0.15
CA GLU A 13 -9.44 3.57 1.17
C GLU A 13 -10.97 3.61 1.02
N GLN A 14 -11.51 3.66 -0.21
CA GLN A 14 -12.95 3.60 -0.46
C GLN A 14 -13.60 2.25 -0.10
N ASN A 15 -12.80 1.20 0.08
CA ASN A 15 -13.26 -0.15 0.41
C ASN A 15 -12.94 -0.53 1.87
N ASP A 16 -12.79 0.47 2.74
CA ASP A 16 -12.51 0.33 4.19
C ASP A 16 -11.17 -0.34 4.52
N PHE A 17 -10.19 -0.26 3.61
CA PHE A 17 -8.82 -0.60 3.93
C PHE A 17 -8.09 0.64 4.47
N ALA A 18 -7.25 0.44 5.48
CA ALA A 18 -6.40 1.47 6.06
C ALA A 18 -4.94 1.23 5.66
N LEU A 19 -4.22 2.33 5.38
CA LEU A 19 -2.77 2.30 5.16
C LEU A 19 -2.07 1.91 6.47
N ALA A 20 -1.33 0.81 6.45
CA ALA A 20 -0.61 0.31 7.63
C ALA A 20 0.77 0.97 7.81
N GLY A 21 1.31 1.62 6.78
CA GLY A 21 2.59 2.33 6.81
C GLY A 21 3.27 2.34 5.45
N THR A 22 4.56 2.69 5.43
CA THR A 22 5.39 2.64 4.22
C THR A 22 6.53 1.65 4.42
N LEU A 23 6.60 0.64 3.56
CA LEU A 23 7.77 -0.23 3.45
C LEU A 23 8.78 0.46 2.54
N ARG A 24 9.93 0.83 3.08
CA ARG A 24 10.99 1.48 2.31
C ARG A 24 11.85 0.45 1.61
N ASP A 25 12.24 0.76 0.37
CA ASP A 25 13.12 -0.10 -0.43
C ASP A 25 12.66 -1.57 -0.46
N ASN A 26 11.36 -1.77 -0.65
CA ASN A 26 10.68 -3.05 -0.45
C ASN A 26 10.95 -4.04 -1.59
N TYR A 27 10.99 -3.55 -2.84
CA TYR A 27 11.25 -4.39 -4.01
C TYR A 27 12.11 -3.67 -5.05
N LEU A 28 12.79 -4.47 -5.86
CA LEU A 28 13.65 -4.00 -6.94
C LEU A 28 12.86 -3.97 -8.25
N LEU A 29 12.62 -2.79 -8.79
CA LEU A 29 11.95 -2.59 -10.08
C LEU A 29 12.87 -1.80 -11.00
N CYS A 30 13.17 -2.34 -12.19
CA CYS A 30 14.06 -1.70 -13.17
C CYS A 30 15.43 -1.28 -12.58
N GLY A 31 15.98 -2.08 -11.66
CA GLY A 31 17.27 -1.80 -11.01
C GLY A 31 17.23 -0.71 -9.94
N GLN A 32 16.04 -0.23 -9.56
CA GLN A 32 15.84 0.74 -8.49
C GLN A 32 15.03 0.11 -7.36
N TRP A 33 15.48 0.33 -6.13
CA TRP A 33 14.67 0.00 -4.96
C TRP A 33 13.52 1.00 -4.86
N VAL A 34 12.32 0.48 -4.59
CA VAL A 34 11.10 1.28 -4.52
C VAL A 34 10.30 0.95 -3.27
N ASN A 35 9.58 1.95 -2.77
CA ASN A 35 8.73 1.82 -1.59
C ASN A 35 7.40 1.14 -1.93
N ASP A 36 6.75 0.61 -0.90
CA ASP A 36 5.42 0.01 -1.01
C ASP A 36 4.49 0.46 0.13
N TRP A 37 3.19 0.36 -0.11
CA TRP A 37 2.12 0.69 0.84
C TRP A 37 1.28 -0.53 1.17
N PRO A 38 1.54 -1.20 2.31
CA PRO A 38 0.65 -2.23 2.81
C PRO A 38 -0.67 -1.61 3.28
N PHE A 39 -1.78 -2.12 2.74
CA PHE A 39 -3.13 -1.84 3.20
C PHE A 39 -3.71 -3.06 3.92
N GLY A 40 -4.46 -2.81 4.98
CA GLY A 40 -5.15 -3.86 5.74
C GLY A 40 -6.58 -3.44 6.07
N ARG A 41 -7.46 -4.43 6.20
CA ARG A 41 -8.83 -4.26 6.70
C ARG A 41 -9.06 -5.25 7.82
N ILE A 42 -9.63 -4.79 8.92
CA ILE A 42 -10.08 -5.68 9.99
C ILE A 42 -11.46 -6.20 9.61
N ILE A 43 -11.58 -7.51 9.49
CA ILE A 43 -12.88 -8.19 9.35
C ILE A 43 -13.31 -8.59 10.77
N PRO A 44 -14.46 -8.11 11.27
CA PRO A 44 -14.97 -8.54 12.56
C PRO A 44 -15.17 -10.06 12.59
N ALA A 45 -14.79 -10.70 13.69
CA ALA A 45 -15.22 -12.06 13.97
C ALA A 45 -16.66 -12.02 14.52
N ASP A 46 -17.51 -12.91 14.02
CA ASP A 46 -18.89 -13.17 14.42
C ASP A 46 -19.02 -13.76 15.84
#